data_AF-X1SU11-F1
#
_entry.id   AF-X1SU11-F1
#
_cell.length_a   1.000
_cell.length_b   1.000
_cell.length_c   1.000
_cell.angle_alpha   90.00
_cell.angle_beta   90.00
_cell.angle_gamma   90.00
#
_symmetry.space_group_name_H-M   'P 1'
#
loop_
_entity.id
_entity.type
_entity.pdbx_description
1 polymer ?
#
loop_
_entity_poly.entity_id
_entity_poly.type
_entity_poly.pdbx_seq_one_letter_code
_entity_poly.pdbx_strand_id
1 'polypeptide(L)'
;IFVDFKFDYKSYYDLSTDSSKDAETGDQKISKEPLSSLMAARNFFDDLPKLIEKRERIQSRRKRDDKALFTYFKGQFLAVSPDRQYQKNQIDMLKSLGIYKVFEKEIKRTLLIISSEVISKEMAGPAIRVWNFAKVLAEHMNVILAAPNKVSLQEQEFKIIQFRNDAELKEIIKDVDIILTGGMTFSKYGSIKKSGKYLIIDIYDPYNLATLAEYENEPIKKRLEIHKSIYYIFNEQLHYGDFFICASERQRDFWLGMLAALNRVNPYSYNEDPTLKKMIDVVPFGLPDNKPIHTREVLKGQIDGIGKDDFVIIW
;
A
#
# COMPACT_ATOMS: atom_id res chain seq x y z
N ILE A 1 11.38 17.16 -3.63
CA ILE A 1 11.30 18.56 -3.14
C ILE A 1 10.95 19.44 -4.33
N PHE A 2 9.68 19.82 -4.50
CA PHE A 2 9.28 20.75 -5.57
C PHE A 2 9.43 22.17 -5.06
N VAL A 3 10.61 22.77 -5.25
CA VAL A 3 10.69 24.24 -5.27
C VAL A 3 10.57 24.60 -6.75
N ASP A 4 9.35 24.85 -7.18
CA ASP A 4 9.11 25.26 -8.55
C ASP A 4 9.37 26.77 -8.66
N PHE A 5 10.61 27.12 -9.00
CA PHE A 5 10.98 28.51 -9.32
C PHE A 5 10.27 29.05 -10.57
N LYS A 6 9.51 28.21 -11.29
CA LYS A 6 8.64 28.56 -12.41
C LYS A 6 7.15 28.52 -12.03
N PHE A 7 6.82 28.33 -10.76
CA PHE A 7 5.43 28.33 -10.28
C PHE A 7 4.76 29.65 -10.62
N ASP A 8 3.66 29.61 -11.36
CA ASP A 8 2.93 30.81 -11.73
C ASP A 8 2.05 31.28 -10.58
N TYR A 9 2.70 32.04 -9.69
CA TYR A 9 2.07 32.67 -8.53
C TYR A 9 0.84 33.53 -8.90
N LYS A 10 0.82 34.14 -10.11
CA LYS A 10 -0.28 35.00 -10.55
C LYS A 10 -1.53 34.20 -10.91
N SER A 11 -1.36 32.98 -11.44
CA SER A 11 -2.48 32.09 -11.75
C SER A 11 -3.05 31.37 -10.53
N TYR A 12 -2.21 31.11 -9.51
CA TYR A 12 -2.59 30.29 -8.36
C TYR A 12 -3.15 31.12 -7.21
N TYR A 13 -2.60 32.31 -6.99
CA TYR A 13 -3.13 33.30 -6.06
C TYR A 13 -3.76 34.43 -6.87
N ASP A 14 -5.10 34.52 -6.86
CA ASP A 14 -5.80 35.69 -7.38
C ASP A 14 -5.58 36.87 -6.41
N LEU A 15 -4.51 37.62 -6.67
CA LEU A 15 -4.21 38.88 -5.99
C LEU A 15 -4.82 40.09 -6.72
N SER A 16 -5.58 39.86 -7.80
CA SER A 16 -6.23 40.91 -8.60
C SER A 16 -7.51 41.40 -7.92
N THR A 17 -7.37 41.95 -6.72
CA THR A 17 -8.44 42.79 -6.17
C THR A 17 -8.29 44.20 -6.74
N ASP A 18 -9.19 44.57 -7.66
CA ASP A 18 -9.36 45.89 -8.30
C ASP A 18 -9.74 47.03 -7.31
N SER A 19 -9.48 46.86 -6.01
CA SER A 19 -9.75 47.86 -4.96
C SER A 19 -8.45 48.54 -4.48
N SER A 20 -7.65 49.01 -5.44
CA SER A 20 -6.45 49.80 -5.20
C SER A 20 -6.81 51.23 -4.77
N LYS A 21 -7.16 51.40 -3.49
CA LYS A 21 -6.92 52.66 -2.78
C LYS A 21 -5.92 52.41 -1.68
N ASP A 22 -4.70 52.92 -1.81
CA ASP A 22 -3.66 52.88 -0.79
C ASP A 22 -4.23 53.25 0.58
N ALA A 23 -3.79 52.56 1.64
CA ALA A 23 -4.16 52.94 2.99
C ALA A 23 -3.31 54.15 3.40
N GLU A 24 -3.88 55.36 3.37
CA GLU A 24 -3.19 56.57 3.83
C GLU A 24 -3.13 56.60 5.36
N THR A 25 -1.95 56.35 5.91
CA THR A 25 -1.60 56.63 7.30
C THR A 25 -0.50 57.69 7.32
N GLY A 26 -0.87 58.97 7.26
CA GLY A 26 0.07 60.10 7.28
C GLY A 26 1.01 60.20 6.07
N ASP A 27 2.08 60.99 6.20
CA ASP A 27 3.06 61.40 5.15
C ASP A 27 3.85 60.26 4.48
N GLN A 28 3.54 58.99 4.75
CA GLN A 28 4.20 57.84 4.12
C GLN A 28 3.19 56.94 3.41
N LYS A 29 3.34 56.82 2.08
CA LYS A 29 2.62 55.84 1.27
C LYS A 29 3.26 54.45 1.44
N ILE A 30 2.57 53.56 2.13
CA ILE A 30 2.95 52.15 2.26
C ILE A 30 2.03 51.33 1.35
N SER A 31 2.59 50.43 0.52
CA SER A 31 1.77 49.54 -0.31
C SER A 31 0.97 48.56 0.56
N LYS A 32 -0.16 48.05 0.05
CA LYS A 32 -1.00 47.12 0.81
C LYS A 32 -0.38 45.74 1.00
N GLU A 33 0.56 45.31 0.16
CA GLU A 33 1.11 43.93 0.25
C GLU A 33 1.94 43.68 1.53
N PRO A 34 2.82 44.58 1.98
CA PRO A 34 3.46 44.46 3.29
C PRO A 34 2.45 44.49 4.46
N LEU A 35 1.41 45.31 4.35
CA LEU A 35 0.36 45.45 5.37
C LEU A 35 -0.48 44.17 5.49
N SER A 36 -0.77 43.48 4.39
CA SER A 36 -1.53 42.23 4.41
C SER A 36 -0.77 41.11 5.13
N SER A 37 0.56 41.05 4.96
CA SER A 37 1.42 40.08 5.65
C SER A 37 1.46 40.32 7.16
N LEU A 38 1.56 41.59 7.59
CA LEU A 38 1.51 41.97 9.00
C LEU A 38 0.13 41.71 9.63
N MET A 39 -0.95 42.01 8.91
CA MET A 39 -2.31 41.71 9.35
C MET A 39 -2.55 40.20 9.43
N ALA A 40 -2.02 39.41 8.50
CA ALA A 40 -2.11 37.95 8.56
C ALA A 40 -1.38 37.38 9.79
N ALA A 41 -0.19 37.88 10.10
CA ALA A 41 0.55 37.50 11.30
C ALA A 41 -0.23 37.86 12.57
N ARG A 42 -0.77 39.08 12.66
CA ARG A 42 -1.62 39.51 13.76
C ARG A 42 -2.85 38.59 13.92
N ASN A 43 -3.60 38.38 12.83
CA ASN A 43 -4.78 37.51 12.85
C ASN A 43 -4.45 36.09 13.32
N PHE A 44 -3.30 35.54 12.89
CA PHE A 44 -2.83 34.25 13.36
C PHE A 44 -2.62 34.22 14.89
N PHE A 45 -1.99 35.26 15.46
CA PHE A 45 -1.79 35.37 16.90
C PHE A 45 -3.11 35.57 17.66
N ASP A 46 -4.00 36.42 17.14
CA ASP A 46 -5.32 36.70 17.73
C ASP A 46 -6.19 35.43 17.76
N ASP A 47 -6.10 34.56 16.73
CA ASP A 47 -6.83 33.29 16.66
C ASP A 47 -6.05 32.08 17.22
N LEU A 48 -4.80 32.25 17.65
CA LEU A 48 -3.93 31.15 18.09
C LEU A 48 -4.58 30.25 19.16
N PRO A 49 -5.26 30.78 20.20
CA PRO A 49 -5.94 29.94 21.19
C PRO A 49 -7.01 29.03 20.58
N LYS A 50 -7.82 29.55 19.65
CA LYS A 50 -8.85 28.76 18.94
C LYS A 50 -8.22 27.72 18.02
N LEU A 51 -7.09 28.06 17.38
CA LEU A 51 -6.36 27.12 16.53
C LEU A 51 -5.75 25.96 17.33
N ILE A 52 -5.28 26.22 18.55
CA ILE A 52 -4.79 25.18 19.47
C ILE A 52 -5.93 24.24 19.86
N GLU A 53 -7.07 24.76 20.31
CA GLU A 53 -8.24 23.94 20.65
C GLU A 53 -8.72 23.11 19.45
N LYS A 54 -8.80 23.74 18.28
CA LYS A 54 -9.14 23.05 17.03
C LYS A 54 -8.14 21.94 16.72
N ARG A 55 -6.83 22.17 16.91
CA ARG A 55 -5.78 21.16 16.71
C ARG A 55 -5.95 19.99 17.66
N GLU A 56 -6.16 20.23 18.95
CA GLU A 56 -6.37 19.17 19.96
C GLU A 56 -7.60 18.33 19.62
N ARG A 57 -8.71 18.97 19.25
CA ARG A 57 -9.92 18.28 18.81
C ARG A 57 -9.70 17.43 17.55
N ILE A 58 -8.92 17.94 16.58
CA ILE A 58 -8.60 17.17 15.37
C ILE A 58 -7.71 15.98 15.72
N GLN A 59 -6.65 16.20 16.50
CA GLN A 59 -5.68 15.14 16.84
C GLN A 59 -6.32 14.05 17.71
N SER A 60 -7.16 14.41 18.67
CA SER A 60 -7.89 13.44 19.53
C SER A 60 -8.89 12.57 18.76
N ARG A 61 -9.45 13.08 17.66
CA ARG A 61 -10.41 12.34 16.81
C ARG A 61 -9.78 11.67 15.60
N ARG A 62 -8.46 11.83 15.44
CA ARG A 62 -7.74 11.36 14.27
C ARG A 62 -7.66 9.84 14.27
N LYS A 63 -8.01 9.24 13.13
CA LYS A 63 -7.95 7.77 12.91
C LYS A 63 -6.77 7.32 12.04
N ARG A 64 -6.06 8.25 11.39
CA ARG A 64 -4.96 7.96 10.46
C ARG A 64 -3.63 8.28 11.11
N ASP A 65 -2.62 7.43 10.94
CA ASP A 65 -1.26 7.67 11.44
C ASP A 65 -0.53 8.78 10.67
N ASP A 66 0.63 9.22 11.18
CA ASP A 66 1.45 10.25 10.50
C ASP A 66 1.88 9.78 9.13
N LYS A 67 2.30 8.51 9.00
CA LYS A 67 2.69 7.93 7.73
C LYS A 67 1.61 8.10 6.65
N ALA A 68 0.33 7.87 6.98
CA ALA A 68 -0.78 8.12 6.06
C ALA A 68 -0.95 9.60 5.69
N LEU A 69 -0.73 10.52 6.61
CA LEU A 69 -0.93 11.94 6.35
C LEU A 69 0.20 12.52 5.49
N PHE A 70 1.45 12.12 5.76
CA PHE A 70 2.62 12.63 5.05
C PHE A 70 2.54 12.40 3.54
N THR A 71 1.90 11.32 3.09
CA THR A 71 1.72 11.05 1.65
C THR A 71 0.76 12.01 0.95
N TYR A 72 -0.12 12.71 1.67
CA TYR A 72 -1.05 13.69 1.08
C TYR A 72 -0.44 15.07 0.89
N PHE A 73 0.66 15.37 1.58
CA PHE A 73 1.26 16.69 1.49
C PHE A 73 1.97 16.88 0.14
N LYS A 74 1.35 17.62 -0.77
CA LYS A 74 1.91 18.01 -2.07
C LYS A 74 2.25 19.51 -2.04
N GLY A 75 3.53 19.86 -1.88
CA GLY A 75 4.00 21.26 -1.93
C GLY A 75 4.00 22.00 -0.59
N GLN A 76 4.72 21.48 0.41
CA GLN A 76 4.62 21.92 1.81
C GLN A 76 5.30 23.26 2.12
N PHE A 77 6.01 23.85 1.16
CA PHE A 77 6.87 25.03 1.37
C PHE A 77 6.82 25.99 0.19
N LEU A 78 5.62 26.27 -0.33
CA LEU A 78 5.46 27.35 -1.30
C LEU A 78 5.86 28.68 -0.66
N ALA A 79 6.68 29.45 -1.36
CA ALA A 79 7.05 30.79 -0.91
C ALA A 79 5.90 31.76 -1.12
N VAL A 80 5.70 32.68 -0.17
CA VAL A 80 4.65 33.71 -0.27
C VAL A 80 5.04 34.81 -1.27
N SER A 81 6.34 34.94 -1.58
CA SER A 81 6.86 35.92 -2.52
C SER A 81 7.58 35.25 -3.71
N PRO A 82 7.40 35.79 -4.93
CA PRO A 82 8.20 35.39 -6.10
C PRO A 82 9.64 35.90 -6.05
N ASP A 83 9.98 36.78 -5.10
CA ASP A 83 11.35 37.30 -4.95
C ASP A 83 12.35 36.18 -4.62
N ARG A 84 13.44 36.12 -5.39
CA ARG A 84 14.44 35.06 -5.27
C ARG A 84 15.19 35.10 -3.94
N GLN A 85 15.48 36.29 -3.41
CA GLN A 85 16.21 36.41 -2.16
C GLN A 85 15.34 35.98 -0.98
N TYR A 86 14.06 36.36 -0.99
CA TYR A 86 13.06 35.91 -0.03
C TYR A 86 12.91 34.39 -0.06
N GLN A 87 12.75 33.79 -1.24
CA GLN A 87 12.66 32.34 -1.41
C GLN A 87 13.88 31.63 -0.81
N LYS A 88 15.09 32.12 -1.10
CA LYS A 88 16.33 31.57 -0.54
C LYS A 88 16.34 31.66 0.99
N ASN A 89 16.02 32.83 1.55
CA ASN A 89 16.02 33.05 3.00
C ASN A 89 14.98 32.17 3.71
N GLN A 90 13.78 32.01 3.13
CA GLN A 90 12.75 31.12 3.66
C GLN A 90 13.24 29.66 3.68
N ILE A 91 13.88 29.20 2.58
CA ILE A 91 14.42 27.85 2.51
C ILE A 91 15.48 27.62 3.59
N ASP A 92 16.44 28.55 3.72
CA ASP A 92 17.53 28.44 4.68
C ASP A 92 17.02 28.44 6.14
N MET A 93 16.00 29.25 6.44
CA MET A 93 15.33 29.26 7.75
C MET A 93 14.62 27.94 8.05
N LEU A 94 13.82 27.42 7.11
CA LEU A 94 13.12 26.14 7.30
C LEU A 94 14.10 24.96 7.44
N LYS A 95 15.28 25.04 6.80
CA LYS A 95 16.34 24.03 6.92
C LYS A 95 17.01 24.11 8.30
N SER A 96 17.33 25.31 8.78
CA SER A 96 17.99 25.50 10.07
C SER A 96 17.09 25.09 11.24
N LEU A 97 15.78 25.33 11.13
CA LEU A 97 14.77 24.86 12.09
C LEU A 97 14.48 23.35 11.99
N GLY A 98 15.12 22.64 11.06
CA GLY A 98 14.93 21.20 10.86
C GLY A 98 13.56 20.81 10.29
N ILE A 99 12.74 21.79 9.88
CA ILE A 99 11.39 21.56 9.36
C ILE A 99 11.49 20.76 8.05
N TYR A 100 12.40 21.11 7.15
CA TYR A 100 12.62 20.32 5.93
C TYR A 100 12.93 18.85 6.23
N LYS A 101 13.77 18.55 7.23
CA LYS A 101 14.14 17.17 7.57
C LYS A 101 12.95 16.31 7.97
N VAL A 102 11.88 16.90 8.53
CA VAL A 102 10.66 16.18 8.89
C VAL A 102 9.92 15.69 7.64
N PHE A 103 9.94 16.49 6.59
CA PHE A 103 9.21 16.24 5.35
C PHE A 103 10.06 15.64 4.22
N GLU A 104 11.38 15.73 4.31
CA GLU A 104 12.34 15.05 3.44
C GLU A 104 12.47 13.56 3.76
N LYS A 105 12.11 13.15 4.99
CA LYS A 105 11.99 11.73 5.31
C LYS A 105 10.89 11.16 4.42
N GLU A 106 11.25 10.25 3.52
CA GLU A 106 10.28 9.36 2.90
C GLU A 106 9.65 8.50 3.99
N ILE A 107 8.53 8.96 4.55
CA ILE A 107 7.76 8.18 5.51
C ILE A 107 6.94 7.16 4.72
N LYS A 108 7.64 6.19 4.12
CA LYS A 108 7.04 5.04 3.45
C LYS A 108 6.61 4.03 4.50
N ARG A 109 5.44 3.43 4.29
CA ARG A 109 5.04 2.26 5.06
C ARG A 109 5.94 1.09 4.71
N THR A 110 6.15 0.21 5.68
CA THR A 110 6.88 -1.04 5.47
C THR A 110 5.90 -2.20 5.36
N LEU A 111 5.88 -2.85 4.20
CA LEU A 111 5.10 -4.03 3.91
C LEU A 111 5.97 -5.29 4.06
N LEU A 112 5.51 -6.23 4.88
CA LEU A 112 6.02 -7.59 4.93
C LEU A 112 5.18 -8.50 4.06
N ILE A 113 5.76 -9.07 3.01
CA ILE A 113 5.15 -10.12 2.20
C ILE A 113 5.71 -11.46 2.69
N ILE A 114 4.85 -12.40 3.10
CA ILE A 114 5.29 -13.70 3.61
C ILE A 114 4.96 -14.78 2.58
N SER A 115 6.00 -15.38 2.00
CA SER A 115 5.84 -16.51 1.08
C SER A 115 5.56 -17.79 1.86
N SER A 116 4.56 -18.56 1.43
CA SER A 116 4.37 -19.96 1.85
C SER A 116 5.34 -20.90 1.15
N GLU A 117 5.78 -20.53 -0.05
CA GLU A 117 6.56 -21.35 -0.96
C GLU A 117 8.02 -20.92 -1.06
N VAL A 118 8.85 -21.83 -1.57
CA VAL A 118 10.26 -21.59 -1.85
C VAL A 118 10.42 -20.51 -2.93
N ILE A 119 11.26 -19.51 -2.65
CA ILE A 119 11.65 -18.48 -3.61
C ILE A 119 12.97 -18.88 -4.26
N SER A 120 12.95 -19.15 -5.56
CA SER A 120 14.12 -19.60 -6.34
C SER A 120 14.05 -19.11 -7.80
N LYS A 121 14.96 -19.54 -8.69
CA LYS A 121 14.82 -19.23 -10.13
C LYS A 121 13.59 -19.90 -10.75
N GLU A 122 13.23 -21.07 -10.24
CA GLU A 122 12.03 -21.80 -10.62
C GLU A 122 11.07 -21.76 -9.44
N MET A 123 9.87 -21.25 -9.67
CA MET A 123 8.90 -20.95 -8.61
C MET A 123 7.55 -21.55 -8.97
N ALA A 124 6.85 -22.07 -7.96
CA ALA A 124 5.44 -22.38 -8.09
C ALA A 124 4.60 -21.10 -8.19
N GLY A 125 3.37 -21.21 -8.68
CA GLY A 125 2.43 -20.09 -8.81
C GLY A 125 2.36 -19.15 -7.59
N PRO A 126 2.17 -19.65 -6.36
CA PRO A 126 2.13 -18.80 -5.16
C PRO A 126 3.42 -17.98 -4.96
N ALA A 127 4.59 -18.60 -5.18
CA ALA A 127 5.89 -17.93 -5.07
C ALA A 127 6.10 -16.85 -6.15
N ILE A 128 5.70 -17.13 -7.40
CA ILE A 128 5.74 -16.15 -8.50
C ILE A 128 4.90 -14.92 -8.15
N ARG A 129 3.70 -15.13 -7.57
CA ARG A 129 2.77 -14.06 -7.23
C ARG A 129 3.37 -13.11 -6.19
N VAL A 130 3.84 -13.63 -5.05
CA VAL A 130 4.43 -12.80 -4.00
C VAL A 130 5.73 -12.12 -4.44
N TRP A 131 6.51 -12.77 -5.31
CA TRP A 131 7.71 -12.18 -5.91
C TRP A 131 7.38 -10.96 -6.77
N ASN A 132 6.36 -11.07 -7.64
CA ASN A 132 5.94 -9.95 -8.48
C ASN A 132 5.27 -8.83 -7.68
N PHE A 133 4.51 -9.17 -6.63
CA PHE A 133 4.04 -8.16 -5.67
C PHE A 133 5.21 -7.40 -5.05
N ALA A 134 6.25 -8.10 -4.62
CA ALA A 134 7.41 -7.45 -4.02
C ALA A 134 8.10 -6.49 -5.00
N LYS A 135 8.26 -6.90 -6.27
CA LYS A 135 8.84 -6.05 -7.33
C LYS A 135 8.04 -4.78 -7.56
N VAL A 136 6.75 -4.91 -7.85
CA VAL A 136 5.91 -3.75 -8.21
C VAL A 136 5.71 -2.82 -7.01
N LEU A 137 5.50 -3.36 -5.81
CA LEU A 137 5.24 -2.54 -4.62
C LEU A 137 6.49 -1.84 -4.09
N ALA A 138 7.69 -2.34 -4.37
CA ALA A 138 8.95 -1.71 -3.98
C ALA A 138 9.11 -0.29 -4.58
N GLU A 139 8.50 -0.03 -5.74
CA GLU A 139 8.48 1.29 -6.37
C GLU A 139 7.71 2.33 -5.54
N HIS A 140 6.83 1.88 -4.65
CA HIS A 140 5.89 2.74 -3.93
C HIS A 140 6.11 2.75 -2.41
N MET A 141 6.68 1.69 -1.85
CA MET A 141 6.83 1.52 -0.40
C MET A 141 8.01 0.63 -0.02
N ASN A 142 8.36 0.61 1.27
CA ASN A 142 9.41 -0.29 1.73
C ASN A 142 8.85 -1.72 1.75
N VAL A 143 9.51 -2.64 1.05
CA VAL A 143 9.07 -4.04 0.97
C VAL A 143 10.12 -4.98 1.58
N ILE A 144 9.63 -5.90 2.40
CA ILE A 144 10.37 -7.05 2.91
C ILE A 144 9.66 -8.32 2.43
N LEU A 145 10.33 -9.16 1.66
CA LEU A 145 9.86 -10.49 1.28
C LEU A 145 10.48 -11.52 2.23
N ALA A 146 9.65 -12.12 3.09
CA ALA A 146 10.04 -13.21 3.96
C ALA A 146 9.80 -14.56 3.27
N ALA A 147 10.83 -15.41 3.19
CA ALA A 147 10.78 -16.72 2.54
C ALA A 147 11.22 -17.85 3.49
N PRO A 148 10.70 -19.08 3.35
CA PRO A 148 11.08 -20.21 4.19
C PRO A 148 12.50 -20.73 3.89
N ASN A 149 13.05 -20.40 2.73
CA ASN A 149 14.36 -20.82 2.27
C ASN A 149 15.37 -19.66 2.22
N LYS A 150 16.65 -20.00 2.18
CA LYS A 150 17.69 -19.05 1.81
C LYS A 150 17.58 -18.78 0.30
N VAL A 151 17.39 -17.52 -0.07
CA VAL A 151 17.23 -17.11 -1.47
C VAL A 151 18.61 -16.79 -2.05
N SER A 152 18.93 -17.36 -3.20
CA SER A 152 20.14 -17.09 -3.98
C SER A 152 19.76 -16.48 -5.33
N LEU A 153 19.19 -15.28 -5.26
CA LEU A 153 18.84 -14.46 -6.42
C LEU A 153 19.65 -13.16 -6.38
N GLN A 154 19.72 -12.46 -7.51
CA GLN A 154 20.38 -11.15 -7.58
C GLN A 154 19.72 -10.15 -6.63
N GLU A 155 20.48 -9.16 -6.21
CA GLU A 155 19.98 -8.05 -5.40
C GLU A 155 18.76 -7.40 -6.07
N GLN A 156 17.75 -7.08 -5.25
CA GLN A 156 16.51 -6.46 -5.67
C GLN A 156 16.34 -5.13 -4.94
N GLU A 157 15.43 -4.29 -5.43
CA GLU A 157 15.07 -3.03 -4.76
C GLU A 157 14.31 -3.25 -3.43
N PHE A 158 13.96 -4.50 -3.10
CA PHE A 158 13.34 -4.90 -1.85
C PHE A 158 14.21 -5.87 -1.06
N LYS A 159 14.02 -5.89 0.26
CA LYS A 159 14.77 -6.77 1.15
C LYS A 159 14.19 -8.17 1.13
N ILE A 160 15.04 -9.19 1.06
CA ILE A 160 14.65 -10.60 1.18
C ILE A 160 15.21 -11.16 2.49
N ILE A 161 14.38 -11.80 3.30
CA ILE A 161 14.77 -12.36 4.59
C ILE A 161 14.31 -13.82 4.67
N GLN A 162 15.19 -14.71 5.15
CA GLN A 162 14.78 -16.07 5.50
C GLN A 162 14.13 -16.08 6.89
N PHE A 163 13.04 -16.83 7.04
CA PHE A 163 12.50 -17.21 8.35
C PHE A 163 12.32 -18.73 8.42
N ARG A 164 12.49 -19.31 9.60
CA ARG A 164 12.40 -20.78 9.80
C ARG A 164 11.27 -21.18 10.75
N ASN A 165 10.92 -20.27 11.66
CA ASN A 165 9.97 -20.53 12.73
C ASN A 165 9.22 -19.23 13.10
N ASP A 166 8.20 -19.38 13.96
CA ASP A 166 7.35 -18.27 14.38
C ASP A 166 8.10 -17.20 15.19
N ALA A 167 9.18 -17.58 15.91
CA ALA A 167 9.96 -16.63 16.70
C ALA A 167 10.78 -15.68 15.81
N GLU A 168 11.45 -16.21 14.79
CA GLU A 168 12.15 -15.40 13.79
C GLU A 168 11.18 -14.47 13.05
N LEU A 169 10.01 -15.00 12.63
CA LEU A 169 9.00 -14.20 11.97
C LEU A 169 8.48 -13.08 12.88
N LYS A 170 8.27 -13.35 14.17
CA LYS A 170 7.87 -12.35 15.16
C LYS A 170 8.87 -11.20 15.26
N GLU A 171 10.17 -11.48 15.20
CA GLU A 171 11.19 -10.42 15.20
C GLU A 171 11.10 -9.55 13.96
N ILE A 172 10.92 -10.15 12.76
CA ILE A 172 10.74 -9.40 11.51
C ILE A 172 9.50 -8.51 11.57
N ILE A 173 8.40 -9.03 12.14
CA ILE A 173 7.11 -8.32 12.24
C ILE A 173 7.18 -7.03 13.08
N LYS A 174 8.12 -6.90 14.03
CA LYS A 174 8.19 -5.71 14.90
C LYS A 174 8.32 -4.42 14.10
N ASP A 175 9.14 -4.46 13.06
CA ASP A 175 9.60 -3.29 12.31
C ASP A 175 8.75 -2.98 11.07
N VAL A 176 7.62 -3.66 10.88
CA VAL A 176 6.73 -3.47 9.73
C VAL A 176 5.39 -2.86 10.12
N ASP A 177 4.69 -2.28 9.15
CA ASP A 177 3.37 -1.64 9.37
C ASP A 177 2.23 -2.55 8.89
N ILE A 178 2.46 -3.28 7.79
CA ILE A 178 1.46 -4.09 7.07
C ILE A 178 2.05 -5.47 6.80
N ILE A 179 1.23 -6.52 6.87
CA ILE A 179 1.58 -7.88 6.51
C ILE A 179 0.67 -8.35 5.37
N LEU A 180 1.25 -8.85 4.28
CA LEU A 180 0.57 -9.59 3.23
C LEU A 180 0.95 -11.07 3.34
N THR A 181 -0.05 -11.94 3.48
CA THR A 181 0.13 -13.39 3.60
C THR A 181 -1.14 -14.11 3.13
N GLY A 182 -1.12 -15.43 3.08
CA GLY A 182 -2.29 -16.22 2.72
C GLY A 182 -2.15 -17.70 3.10
N GLY A 183 -3.25 -18.42 3.00
CA GLY A 183 -3.35 -19.86 3.16
C GLY A 183 -2.80 -20.38 4.48
N MET A 184 -2.08 -21.50 4.39
CA MET A 184 -1.50 -22.21 5.53
C MET A 184 -0.55 -21.35 6.37
N THR A 185 0.17 -20.42 5.76
CA THR A 185 1.15 -19.57 6.45
C THR A 185 0.48 -18.74 7.53
N PHE A 186 -0.68 -18.16 7.24
CA PHE A 186 -1.42 -17.36 8.22
C PHE A 186 -1.81 -18.17 9.46
N SER A 187 -2.33 -19.38 9.25
CA SER A 187 -2.78 -20.24 10.36
C SER A 187 -1.61 -20.86 11.14
N LYS A 188 -0.52 -21.19 10.44
CA LYS A 188 0.68 -21.82 11.04
C LYS A 188 1.43 -20.89 11.99
N TYR A 189 1.56 -19.61 11.65
CA TYR A 189 2.42 -18.68 12.37
C TYR A 189 1.60 -17.70 13.22
N GLY A 190 1.43 -18.04 14.50
CA GLY A 190 0.61 -17.28 15.43
C GLY A 190 1.11 -15.86 15.71
N SER A 191 2.36 -15.55 15.42
CA SER A 191 2.91 -14.19 15.51
C SER A 191 2.17 -13.20 14.59
N ILE A 192 1.69 -13.64 13.43
CA ILE A 192 0.98 -12.79 12.45
C ILE A 192 -0.29 -12.22 13.07
N LYS A 193 -1.18 -13.09 13.58
CA LYS A 193 -2.46 -12.68 14.19
C LYS A 193 -2.30 -11.90 15.50
N LYS A 194 -1.22 -12.13 16.25
CA LYS A 194 -0.96 -11.45 17.54
C LYS A 194 -0.22 -10.12 17.38
N SER A 195 0.14 -9.74 16.17
CA SER A 195 1.04 -8.61 15.91
C SER A 195 0.39 -7.23 16.04
N GLY A 196 -0.94 -7.14 15.89
CA GLY A 196 -1.65 -5.87 15.80
C GLY A 196 -1.32 -5.05 14.55
N LYS A 197 -0.66 -5.65 13.54
CA LYS A 197 -0.38 -5.00 12.25
C LYS A 197 -1.60 -5.11 11.34
N TYR A 198 -1.66 -4.26 10.32
CA TYR A 198 -2.68 -4.38 9.28
C TYR A 198 -2.43 -5.63 8.44
N LEU A 199 -3.47 -6.44 8.25
CA LEU A 199 -3.41 -7.74 7.60
C LEU A 199 -4.09 -7.69 6.22
N ILE A 200 -3.30 -7.91 5.18
CA ILE A 200 -3.76 -8.20 3.83
C ILE A 200 -3.71 -9.71 3.64
N ILE A 201 -4.86 -10.34 3.38
CA ILE A 201 -4.95 -11.78 3.15
C ILE A 201 -5.18 -12.06 1.67
N ASP A 202 -4.23 -12.77 1.07
CA ASP A 202 -4.33 -13.28 -0.29
C ASP A 202 -5.08 -14.61 -0.31
N ILE A 203 -6.33 -14.56 -0.78
CA ILE A 203 -7.25 -15.69 -0.92
C ILE A 203 -7.47 -16.02 -2.41
N TYR A 204 -6.45 -15.82 -3.24
CA TYR A 204 -6.54 -16.13 -4.67
C TYR A 204 -6.77 -17.61 -4.97
N ASP A 205 -6.32 -18.51 -4.10
CA ASP A 205 -6.44 -19.96 -4.28
C ASP A 205 -7.60 -20.53 -3.44
N PRO A 206 -8.73 -20.94 -4.05
CA PRO A 206 -9.86 -21.55 -3.36
C PRO A 206 -9.60 -23.05 -3.10
N TYR A 207 -8.57 -23.38 -2.33
CA TYR A 207 -8.20 -24.77 -2.04
C TYR A 207 -9.26 -25.51 -1.20
N ASN A 208 -10.25 -24.82 -0.63
CA ASN A 208 -11.46 -25.44 -0.07
C ASN A 208 -12.32 -26.17 -1.10
N LEU A 209 -12.22 -25.78 -2.38
CA LEU A 209 -12.85 -26.48 -3.50
C LEU A 209 -11.85 -27.44 -4.16
N ALA A 210 -10.61 -27.00 -4.39
CA ALA A 210 -9.61 -27.82 -5.09
C ALA A 210 -9.31 -29.14 -4.38
N THR A 211 -9.19 -29.11 -3.04
CA THR A 211 -8.90 -30.33 -2.26
C THR A 211 -10.01 -31.38 -2.27
N LEU A 212 -11.25 -31.00 -2.60
CA LEU A 212 -12.33 -31.98 -2.75
C LEU A 212 -12.06 -32.92 -3.93
N ALA A 213 -11.53 -32.38 -5.02
CA ALA A 213 -11.14 -33.14 -6.21
C ALA A 213 -9.77 -33.82 -6.00
N GLU A 214 -8.78 -33.10 -5.47
CA GLU A 214 -7.42 -33.62 -5.24
C GLU A 214 -7.41 -34.91 -4.41
N TYR A 215 -8.26 -34.98 -3.38
CA TYR A 215 -8.33 -36.11 -2.47
C TYR A 215 -9.56 -37.00 -2.70
N GLU A 216 -10.19 -36.97 -3.88
CA GLU A 216 -11.43 -37.71 -4.14
C GLU A 216 -11.29 -39.23 -3.92
N ASN A 217 -10.11 -39.77 -4.24
CA ASN A 217 -9.77 -41.20 -4.18
C ASN A 217 -9.28 -41.64 -2.80
N GLU A 218 -9.12 -40.72 -1.85
CA GLU A 218 -8.73 -41.06 -0.48
C GLU A 218 -9.93 -41.58 0.33
N PRO A 219 -9.69 -42.39 1.38
CA PRO A 219 -10.73 -42.79 2.31
C PRO A 219 -11.46 -41.58 2.91
N ILE A 220 -12.78 -41.69 3.10
CA ILE A 220 -13.64 -40.60 3.59
C ILE A 220 -13.11 -39.97 4.89
N LYS A 221 -12.51 -40.76 5.78
CA LYS A 221 -11.90 -40.27 7.01
C LYS A 221 -10.82 -39.21 6.75
N LYS A 222 -9.88 -39.49 5.83
CA LYS A 222 -8.80 -38.56 5.46
C LYS A 222 -9.36 -37.32 4.77
N ARG A 223 -10.36 -37.48 3.90
CA ARG A 223 -11.05 -36.35 3.25
C ARG A 223 -11.71 -35.42 4.26
N LEU A 224 -12.38 -35.97 5.29
CA LEU A 224 -13.00 -35.19 6.36
C LEU A 224 -11.96 -34.46 7.24
N GLU A 225 -10.81 -35.10 7.52
CA GLU A 225 -9.71 -34.48 8.26
C GLU A 225 -9.13 -33.26 7.50
N ILE A 226 -8.88 -33.43 6.20
CA ILE A 226 -8.38 -32.35 5.31
C ILE A 226 -9.42 -31.23 5.21
N HIS A 227 -10.68 -31.58 4.92
CA HIS A 227 -11.77 -30.61 4.82
C HIS A 227 -11.91 -29.79 6.11
N LYS A 228 -11.89 -30.45 7.28
CA LYS A 228 -12.00 -29.78 8.58
C LYS A 228 -10.82 -28.82 8.81
N SER A 229 -9.60 -29.23 8.47
CA SER A 229 -8.42 -28.35 8.56
C SER A 229 -8.60 -27.09 7.71
N ILE A 230 -8.95 -27.27 6.43
CA ILE A 230 -9.12 -26.17 5.47
C ILE A 230 -10.26 -25.23 5.89
N TYR A 231 -11.37 -25.79 6.37
CA TYR A 231 -12.48 -25.03 6.93
C TYR A 231 -12.01 -24.07 8.04
N TYR A 232 -11.21 -24.54 9.00
CA TYR A 232 -10.71 -23.68 10.07
C TYR A 232 -9.75 -22.62 9.55
N ILE A 233 -8.85 -22.97 8.63
CA ILE A 233 -7.86 -22.04 8.09
C ILE A 233 -8.53 -20.88 7.35
N PHE A 234 -9.55 -21.15 6.52
CA PHE A 234 -10.29 -20.06 5.85
C PHE A 234 -11.09 -19.22 6.84
N ASN A 235 -11.80 -19.83 7.79
CA ASN A 235 -12.55 -19.06 8.78
C ASN A 235 -11.63 -18.18 9.64
N GLU A 236 -10.45 -18.66 10.01
CA GLU A 236 -9.47 -17.88 10.75
C GLU A 236 -8.98 -16.68 9.92
N GLN A 237 -8.59 -16.91 8.66
CA GLN A 237 -8.16 -15.84 7.75
C GLN A 237 -9.25 -14.78 7.53
N LEU A 238 -10.48 -15.21 7.25
CA LEU A 238 -11.62 -14.33 7.03
C LEU A 238 -12.09 -13.65 8.33
N HIS A 239 -11.77 -14.20 9.50
CA HIS A 239 -12.08 -13.53 10.77
C HIS A 239 -11.09 -12.40 11.05
N TYR A 240 -9.79 -12.67 10.93
CA TYR A 240 -8.73 -11.77 11.37
C TYR A 240 -8.24 -10.75 10.33
N GLY A 241 -8.33 -11.05 9.03
CA GLY A 241 -7.75 -10.16 8.02
C GLY A 241 -8.49 -8.83 7.90
N ASP A 242 -7.78 -7.74 7.58
CA ASP A 242 -8.37 -6.40 7.43
C ASP A 242 -8.77 -6.11 5.98
N PHE A 243 -8.00 -6.63 5.01
CA PHE A 243 -8.22 -6.45 3.59
C PHE A 243 -7.90 -7.74 2.83
N PHE A 244 -8.65 -8.03 1.77
CA PHE A 244 -8.57 -9.30 1.04
C PHE A 244 -8.29 -9.06 -0.42
N ILE A 245 -7.45 -9.90 -1.01
CA ILE A 245 -7.21 -9.90 -2.45
C ILE A 245 -7.50 -11.30 -3.01
N CYS A 246 -8.04 -11.33 -4.22
CA CYS A 246 -8.33 -12.55 -4.97
C CYS A 246 -7.98 -12.35 -6.46
N ALA A 247 -7.98 -13.40 -7.28
CA ALA A 247 -7.49 -13.32 -8.66
C ALA A 247 -8.55 -12.97 -9.71
N SER A 248 -9.85 -12.96 -9.37
CA SER A 248 -10.92 -12.60 -10.32
C SER A 248 -12.19 -12.10 -9.64
N GLU A 249 -13.04 -11.38 -10.38
CA GLU A 249 -14.36 -10.96 -9.88
C GLU A 249 -15.24 -12.16 -9.50
N ARG A 250 -15.14 -13.29 -10.23
CA ARG A 250 -15.87 -14.52 -9.87
C ARG A 250 -15.42 -15.08 -8.53
N GLN A 251 -14.13 -15.06 -8.24
CA GLN A 251 -13.62 -15.44 -6.91
C GLN A 251 -14.05 -14.43 -5.86
N ARG A 252 -14.06 -13.13 -6.20
CA ARG A 252 -14.53 -12.08 -5.30
C ARG A 252 -15.96 -12.33 -4.85
N ASP A 253 -16.86 -12.66 -5.77
CA ASP A 253 -18.25 -13.01 -5.45
C ASP A 253 -18.35 -14.23 -4.51
N PHE A 254 -17.55 -15.27 -4.78
CA PHE A 254 -17.47 -16.45 -3.92
C PHE A 254 -17.05 -16.09 -2.49
N TRP A 255 -15.99 -15.31 -2.34
CA TRP A 255 -15.48 -14.89 -1.03
C TRP A 255 -16.39 -13.89 -0.32
N LEU A 256 -17.08 -13.01 -1.05
CA LEU A 256 -18.08 -12.11 -0.50
C LEU A 256 -19.22 -12.87 0.19
N GLY A 257 -19.65 -14.00 -0.36
CA GLY A 257 -20.62 -14.89 0.29
C GLY A 257 -20.13 -15.40 1.66
N MET A 258 -18.87 -15.83 1.74
CA MET A 258 -18.27 -16.28 3.00
C MET A 258 -18.05 -15.14 4.00
N LEU A 259 -17.65 -13.96 3.52
CA LEU A 259 -17.50 -12.75 4.33
C LEU A 259 -18.83 -12.27 4.91
N ALA A 260 -19.92 -12.37 4.13
CA ALA A 260 -21.27 -12.07 4.60
C ALA A 260 -21.72 -13.06 5.68
N ALA A 261 -21.41 -14.35 5.53
CA ALA A 261 -21.69 -15.36 6.56
C ALA A 261 -20.99 -15.09 7.90
N LEU A 262 -19.85 -14.38 7.88
CA LEU A 262 -19.12 -13.94 9.06
C LEU A 262 -19.50 -12.51 9.52
N ASN A 263 -20.62 -11.97 9.03
CA ASN A 263 -21.14 -10.63 9.35
C ASN A 263 -20.18 -9.48 9.03
N ARG A 264 -19.30 -9.66 8.04
CA ARG A 264 -18.33 -8.62 7.62
C ARG A 264 -18.84 -7.74 6.50
N VAL A 265 -19.74 -8.29 5.69
CA VAL A 265 -20.61 -7.49 4.82
C VAL A 265 -21.79 -7.03 5.66
N ASN A 266 -21.80 -5.75 6.06
CA ASN A 266 -22.78 -5.18 6.96
C ASN A 266 -22.94 -3.66 6.69
N PRO A 267 -23.89 -2.96 7.34
CA PRO A 267 -24.10 -1.53 7.07
C PRO A 267 -22.87 -0.64 7.32
N TYR A 268 -21.96 -1.01 8.22
CA TYR A 268 -20.73 -0.24 8.43
C TYR A 268 -19.79 -0.36 7.23
N SER A 269 -19.48 -1.59 6.78
CA SER A 269 -18.61 -1.79 5.62
C SER A 269 -19.23 -1.27 4.32
N TYR A 270 -20.55 -1.37 4.18
CA TYR A 270 -21.28 -0.79 3.05
C TYR A 270 -21.23 0.75 3.04
N ASN A 271 -21.38 1.40 4.20
CA ASN A 271 -21.26 2.87 4.30
C ASN A 271 -19.83 3.36 4.05
N GLU A 272 -18.82 2.56 4.39
CA GLU A 272 -17.43 2.88 4.07
C GLU A 272 -17.13 2.80 2.57
N ASP A 273 -17.72 1.81 1.89
CA ASP A 273 -17.63 1.61 0.45
C ASP A 273 -18.76 0.69 -0.05
N PRO A 274 -19.77 1.24 -0.77
CA PRO A 274 -20.87 0.46 -1.32
C PRO A 274 -20.44 -0.62 -2.32
N THR A 275 -19.25 -0.49 -2.92
CA THR A 275 -18.70 -1.50 -3.82
C THR A 275 -18.01 -2.64 -3.08
N LEU A 276 -17.74 -2.47 -1.78
CA LEU A 276 -16.96 -3.37 -0.91
C LEU A 276 -15.51 -3.60 -1.37
N LYS A 277 -14.99 -2.79 -2.28
CA LYS A 277 -13.59 -2.85 -2.75
C LYS A 277 -12.58 -2.43 -1.69
N LYS A 278 -12.99 -1.68 -0.67
CA LYS A 278 -12.17 -1.44 0.52
C LYS A 278 -12.05 -2.64 1.46
N MET A 279 -12.88 -3.67 1.30
CA MET A 279 -12.81 -4.92 2.06
C MET A 279 -12.16 -6.03 1.25
N ILE A 280 -12.57 -6.23 0.00
CA ILE A 280 -12.00 -7.24 -0.90
C ILE A 280 -11.93 -6.72 -2.33
N ASP A 281 -10.77 -6.86 -2.97
CA ASP A 281 -10.58 -6.45 -4.36
C ASP A 281 -9.84 -7.52 -5.19
N VAL A 282 -9.83 -7.31 -6.51
CA VAL A 282 -9.24 -8.22 -7.47
C VAL A 282 -7.82 -7.78 -7.82
N VAL A 283 -6.87 -8.68 -7.58
CA VAL A 283 -5.49 -8.60 -8.07
C VAL A 283 -5.21 -9.86 -8.88
N PRO A 284 -5.36 -9.82 -10.22
CA PRO A 284 -5.10 -10.97 -11.08
C PRO A 284 -3.67 -11.50 -10.91
N PHE A 285 -3.39 -12.70 -11.40
CA PHE A 285 -2.03 -13.24 -11.37
C PHE A 285 -1.03 -12.36 -12.15
N GLY A 286 -1.52 -11.72 -13.21
CA GLY A 286 -0.76 -10.80 -14.05
C GLY A 286 0.08 -11.52 -15.10
N LEU A 287 0.38 -10.81 -16.18
CA LEU A 287 1.39 -11.16 -17.17
C LEU A 287 2.35 -9.95 -17.27
N PRO A 288 3.60 -10.14 -17.73
CA PRO A 288 4.45 -9.02 -18.06
C PRO A 288 3.75 -8.07 -19.03
N ASP A 289 3.89 -6.75 -18.82
CA ASP A 289 3.23 -5.74 -19.66
C ASP A 289 3.75 -5.73 -21.10
N ASN A 290 4.98 -6.22 -21.31
CA ASN A 290 5.54 -6.38 -22.64
C ASN A 290 4.95 -7.60 -23.34
N LYS A 291 4.59 -7.45 -24.61
CA LYS A 291 4.15 -8.57 -25.44
C LYS A 291 5.24 -9.67 -25.47
N PRO A 292 4.84 -10.96 -25.47
CA PRO A 292 5.80 -12.04 -25.63
C PRO A 292 6.53 -11.88 -26.96
N ILE A 293 7.86 -11.92 -26.92
CA ILE A 293 8.72 -11.84 -28.10
C ILE A 293 9.17 -13.26 -28.44
N HIS A 294 8.88 -13.69 -29.67
CA HIS A 294 9.36 -14.98 -30.15
C HIS A 294 10.87 -14.91 -30.42
N THR A 295 11.68 -15.53 -29.56
CA THR A 295 13.15 -15.48 -29.66
C THR A 295 13.75 -16.74 -30.30
N ARG A 296 13.07 -17.89 -30.21
CA ARG A 296 13.47 -19.16 -30.81
C ARG A 296 12.29 -20.12 -30.90
N GLU A 297 12.36 -21.07 -31.82
CA GLU A 297 11.45 -22.23 -31.82
C GLU A 297 11.75 -23.11 -30.60
N VAL A 298 10.70 -23.55 -29.88
CA VAL A 298 10.86 -24.37 -28.65
C VAL A 298 10.00 -25.62 -28.61
N LEU A 299 8.80 -25.60 -29.20
CA LEU A 299 7.81 -26.66 -29.01
C LEU A 299 7.37 -27.26 -30.35
N LYS A 300 6.67 -26.47 -31.16
CA LYS A 300 6.22 -26.86 -32.51
C LYS A 300 7.39 -27.13 -33.45
N GLY A 301 7.45 -28.33 -34.03
CA GLY A 301 8.50 -28.76 -34.95
C GLY A 301 9.86 -29.01 -34.29
N GLN A 302 9.95 -28.91 -32.96
CA GLN A 302 11.19 -29.10 -32.18
C GLN A 302 11.11 -30.29 -31.24
N ILE A 303 9.91 -30.60 -30.72
CA ILE A 303 9.67 -31.75 -29.85
C ILE A 303 9.08 -32.88 -30.69
N ASP A 304 9.67 -34.07 -30.60
CA ASP A 304 9.15 -35.27 -31.25
C ASP A 304 7.68 -35.49 -30.86
N GLY A 305 6.81 -35.63 -31.87
CA GLY A 305 5.37 -35.77 -31.68
C GLY A 305 4.57 -34.45 -31.67
N ILE A 306 5.22 -33.29 -31.87
CA ILE A 306 4.54 -32.00 -32.05
C ILE A 306 4.96 -31.38 -33.38
N GLY A 307 4.13 -31.52 -34.40
CA GLY A 307 4.28 -30.92 -35.72
C GLY A 307 4.23 -29.39 -35.70
N LYS A 308 4.69 -28.75 -36.79
CA LYS A 308 4.68 -27.28 -36.93
C LYS A 308 3.25 -26.71 -36.90
N ASP A 309 2.32 -27.44 -37.50
CA ASP A 309 0.94 -27.00 -37.68
C ASP A 309 -0.02 -27.56 -36.62
N ASP A 310 0.49 -28.36 -35.68
CA ASP A 310 -0.34 -28.98 -34.65
C ASP A 310 -1.02 -27.93 -33.78
N PHE A 311 -2.26 -28.21 -33.39
CA PHE A 311 -2.97 -27.38 -32.43
C PHE A 311 -2.42 -27.66 -31.03
N VAL A 312 -1.82 -26.66 -30.41
CA VAL A 312 -1.22 -26.76 -29.08
C VAL A 312 -2.12 -26.08 -28.07
N ILE A 313 -2.54 -26.83 -27.06
CA ILE A 313 -3.19 -26.29 -25.87
C ILE A 313 -2.11 -26.19 -24.79
N ILE A 314 -1.92 -24.98 -24.28
CA ILE A 314 -1.11 -24.72 -23.09
C ILE A 314 -2.10 -24.56 -21.95
N TRP A 315 -1.99 -25.42 -20.95
CA TRP A 315 -2.79 -25.40 -19.72
C TRP A 315 -1.86 -25.26 -18.53
#